data_AF-A0AAW3YXU6-F1
#
_entry.id   AF-A0AAW3YXU6-F1
#
_cell.length_a   1.000
_cell.length_b   1.000
_cell.length_c   1.000
_cell.angle_alpha   90.00
_cell.angle_beta   90.00
_cell.angle_gamma   90.00
#
_symmetry.space_group_name_H-M   'P 1'
#
loop_
_entity.id
_entity.type
_entity.pdbx_description
1 polymer ?
#
loop_
_entity_poly.entity_id
_entity_poly.type
_entity_poly.pdbx_seq_one_letter_code
_entity_poly.pdbx_strand_id
1 'polypeptide(L)'
;MNIYYDDKFLLTLYAYFRQVELSVHRGMDEWGVVKHYLKKRYLADHFIEVLSSNSSSYCKEYRKITFFAFLKRKQYLSSKEIVTICCLLEDFLRVISEETPNRDYLIKLRMELERASMLVRKRVNNKSRILLADRVEHFNQSDHGKFFTIEQIVSGL
;
A
#
# COMPACT_ATOMS: atom_id res chain seq x y z
N MET A 1 15.75 9.16 9.93
CA MET A 1 15.50 10.14 8.85
C MET A 1 14.05 9.98 8.40
N ASN A 2 13.38 11.09 8.05
CA ASN A 2 12.00 11.10 7.57
C ASN A 2 12.01 11.54 6.12
N ILE A 3 11.37 10.77 5.24
CA ILE A 3 11.32 11.01 3.79
C ILE A 3 9.89 11.42 3.45
N TYR A 4 9.74 12.51 2.71
CA TYR A 4 8.43 13.04 2.33
C TYR A 4 7.96 12.42 1.02
N TYR A 5 6.67 12.10 0.97
CA TYR A 5 5.97 11.59 -0.21
C TYR A 5 4.70 12.41 -0.42
N ASP A 6 4.36 12.65 -1.68
CA ASP A 6 3.11 13.32 -2.00
C ASP A 6 1.89 12.46 -1.60
N ASP A 7 0.73 13.12 -1.48
CA ASP A 7 -0.49 12.46 -1.06
C ASP A 7 -0.99 11.42 -2.07
N LYS A 8 -0.70 11.60 -3.37
CA LYS A 8 -1.11 10.65 -4.40
C LYS A 8 -0.38 9.32 -4.21
N PHE A 9 0.95 9.37 -4.06
CA PHE A 9 1.76 8.17 -3.81
C PHE A 9 1.29 7.41 -2.57
N LEU A 10 1.12 8.12 -1.44
CA LEU A 10 0.67 7.49 -0.19
C LEU A 10 -0.76 6.94 -0.28
N LEU A 11 -1.65 7.60 -1.03
CA LEU A 11 -2.98 7.09 -1.32
C LEU A 11 -2.93 5.82 -2.17
N THR A 12 -2.13 5.80 -3.24
CA THR A 12 -1.94 4.61 -4.08
C THR A 12 -1.42 3.45 -3.24
N LEU A 13 -0.38 3.69 -2.43
CA LEU A 13 0.21 2.66 -1.58
C LEU A 13 -0.79 2.13 -0.54
N TYR A 14 -1.56 3.04 0.08
CA TYR A 14 -2.61 2.65 1.02
C TYR A 14 -3.70 1.79 0.36
N ALA A 15 -4.25 2.26 -0.77
CA ALA A 15 -5.28 1.57 -1.52
C ALA A 15 -4.79 0.21 -2.02
N TYR A 16 -3.55 0.12 -2.48
CA TYR A 16 -2.93 -1.13 -2.91
C TYR A 16 -2.82 -2.14 -1.76
N PHE A 17 -2.31 -1.74 -0.60
CA PHE A 17 -2.25 -2.63 0.55
C PHE A 17 -3.62 -3.12 0.99
N ARG A 18 -4.64 -2.25 0.98
CA ARG A 18 -6.03 -2.65 1.25
C ARG A 18 -6.57 -3.62 0.21
N GLN A 19 -6.32 -3.38 -1.07
CA GLN A 19 -6.74 -4.26 -2.16
C GLN A 19 -6.14 -5.65 -2.02
N VAL A 20 -4.84 -5.74 -1.75
CA VAL A 20 -4.17 -7.03 -1.56
C VAL A 20 -4.69 -7.73 -0.30
N GLU A 21 -4.75 -7.04 0.84
CA GLU A 21 -5.24 -7.59 2.12
C GLU A 21 -6.64 -8.19 1.99
N LEU A 22 -7.58 -7.42 1.41
CA LEU A 22 -8.96 -7.84 1.23
C LEU A 22 -9.08 -8.99 0.23
N SER A 23 -8.30 -8.96 -0.85
CA SER A 23 -8.31 -10.02 -1.86
C SER A 23 -7.78 -11.35 -1.28
N VAL A 24 -6.70 -11.29 -0.51
CA VAL A 24 -6.17 -12.46 0.22
C VAL A 24 -7.21 -12.97 1.21
N HIS A 25 -7.87 -12.09 1.96
CA HIS A 25 -8.90 -12.50 2.91
C HIS A 25 -10.05 -13.26 2.23
N ARG A 26 -10.51 -12.77 1.07
CA ARG A 26 -11.71 -13.26 0.38
C ARG A 26 -11.49 -14.47 -0.52
N GLY A 27 -10.25 -14.77 -0.89
CA GLY A 27 -9.95 -15.84 -1.84
C GLY A 27 -8.74 -16.70 -1.46
N MET A 28 -8.40 -16.79 -0.16
CA MET A 28 -7.29 -17.66 0.27
C MET A 28 -7.48 -19.13 -0.13
N ASP A 29 -8.74 -19.59 -0.23
CA ASP A 29 -9.08 -20.95 -0.66
C ASP A 29 -9.07 -21.11 -2.20
N GLU A 30 -9.04 -20.00 -2.94
CA GLU A 30 -9.06 -19.93 -4.40
C GLU A 30 -7.83 -19.18 -4.92
N TRP A 31 -6.65 -19.48 -4.35
CA TRP A 31 -5.44 -18.69 -4.56
C TRP A 31 -5.08 -18.48 -6.04
N GLY A 32 -5.24 -19.50 -6.90
CA GLY A 32 -4.95 -19.37 -8.33
C GLY A 32 -5.73 -18.22 -9.00
N VAL A 33 -6.99 -18.01 -8.61
CA VAL A 33 -7.83 -16.93 -9.15
C VAL A 33 -7.43 -15.59 -8.54
N VAL A 34 -7.19 -15.54 -7.23
CA VAL A 34 -6.69 -14.34 -6.53
C VAL A 34 -5.36 -13.87 -7.11
N LYS A 35 -4.43 -14.79 -7.32
CA LYS A 35 -3.13 -14.55 -7.95
C LYS A 35 -3.30 -13.91 -9.31
N HIS A 36 -4.17 -14.44 -10.16
CA HIS A 36 -4.44 -13.86 -11.48
C HIS A 36 -5.05 -12.46 -11.39
N TYR A 37 -6.00 -12.26 -10.46
CA TYR A 37 -6.60 -10.95 -10.20
C TYR A 37 -5.56 -9.91 -9.78
N LEU A 38 -4.67 -10.27 -8.85
CA LEU A 38 -3.63 -9.38 -8.30
C LEU A 38 -2.50 -9.13 -9.29
N LYS A 39 -2.11 -10.12 -10.10
CA LYS A 39 -1.07 -9.93 -11.15
C LYS A 39 -1.47 -8.87 -12.18
N LYS A 40 -2.76 -8.78 -12.52
CA LYS A 40 -3.28 -7.73 -13.42
C LYS A 40 -3.24 -6.31 -12.82
N ARG A 41 -3.10 -6.21 -11.50
CA ARG A 41 -3.11 -4.95 -10.73
C ARG A 41 -1.81 -4.74 -9.96
N TYR A 42 -0.75 -5.42 -10.41
CA TYR A 42 0.51 -5.49 -9.69
C TYR A 42 1.23 -4.13 -9.73
N LEU A 43 1.56 -3.62 -8.54
CA LEU A 43 2.26 -2.34 -8.38
C LEU A 43 3.48 -2.44 -7.43
N ALA A 44 3.79 -3.63 -6.91
CA ALA A 44 4.79 -3.76 -5.84
C ALA A 44 6.20 -3.35 -6.28
N ASP A 45 6.65 -3.73 -7.48
CA ASP A 45 7.97 -3.32 -8.00
C ASP A 45 8.09 -1.79 -8.11
N HIS A 46 7.04 -1.14 -8.62
CA HIS A 46 7.00 0.33 -8.72
C HIS A 46 7.11 0.99 -7.34
N PHE A 47 6.41 0.46 -6.33
CA PHE A 47 6.55 0.98 -4.97
C PHE A 47 7.95 0.76 -4.40
N ILE A 48 8.55 -0.41 -4.59
CA ILE A 48 9.91 -0.69 -4.13
C ILE A 48 10.89 0.29 -4.77
N GLU A 49 10.77 0.55 -6.07
CA GLU A 49 11.62 1.49 -6.82
C GLU A 49 11.50 2.91 -6.27
N VAL A 50 10.28 3.45 -6.12
CA VAL A 50 10.04 4.81 -5.61
C VAL A 50 10.47 4.95 -4.14
N LEU A 51 10.26 3.93 -3.31
CA LEU A 51 10.68 3.95 -1.91
C LEU A 51 12.21 3.92 -1.77
N SER A 52 12.87 3.06 -2.56
CA SER A 52 14.32 2.84 -2.49
C SER A 52 15.12 3.98 -3.13
N SER A 53 14.67 4.54 -4.25
CA SER A 53 15.30 5.71 -4.90
C SER A 53 15.32 6.95 -4.00
N ASN A 54 14.25 7.19 -3.25
CA ASN A 54 14.18 8.30 -2.31
C ASN A 54 15.03 8.05 -1.04
N SER A 55 15.34 6.80 -0.70
CA SER A 55 16.21 6.47 0.44
C SER A 55 17.70 6.76 0.20
N SER A 56 18.16 6.69 -1.06
CA SER A 56 19.56 6.91 -1.47
C SER A 56 19.83 8.34 -1.94
N SER A 57 18.82 9.02 -2.48
CA SER A 57 18.99 10.32 -3.18
C SER A 57 18.93 11.56 -2.27
N TYR A 58 18.40 11.45 -1.03
CA TYR A 58 18.21 12.62 -0.14
C TYR A 58 19.42 12.99 0.75
N CYS A 59 20.62 12.53 0.38
CA CYS A 59 21.87 13.07 0.95
C CYS A 59 22.29 14.43 0.33
N LYS A 60 21.54 14.97 -0.64
CA LYS A 60 21.76 16.30 -1.20
C LYS A 60 20.45 17.08 -1.28
N GLU A 61 20.52 18.31 -0.75
CA GLU A 61 19.51 19.38 -0.72
C GLU A 61 18.49 19.40 0.43
N TYR A 62 18.88 20.15 1.46
CA TYR A 62 17.96 20.75 2.43
C TYR A 62 17.20 21.92 1.79
N ARG A 63 15.88 21.96 1.98
CA ARG A 63 15.14 23.23 2.13
C ARG A 63 14.42 23.26 3.47
N LYS A 64 14.81 24.21 4.32
CA LYS A 64 14.21 24.53 5.61
C LYS A 64 12.73 24.93 5.41
N ILE A 65 11.81 24.15 5.97
CA ILE A 65 10.47 24.63 6.35
C ILE A 65 10.23 24.20 7.79
N THR A 66 10.44 25.12 8.72
CA THR A 66 10.05 24.98 10.12
C THR A 66 8.71 25.67 10.33
N PHE A 67 7.59 24.92 10.38
CA PHE A 67 6.41 25.42 11.10
C PHE A 67 5.35 24.44 11.63
N PHE A 68 5.47 23.10 11.58
CA PHE A 68 4.33 22.29 12.07
C PHE A 68 4.68 20.99 12.76
N ALA A 69 4.94 21.05 14.07
CA ALA A 69 5.07 19.84 14.89
C ALA A 69 3.82 18.94 14.88
N PHE A 70 2.65 19.46 14.52
CA PHE A 70 1.41 18.70 14.32
C PHE A 70 1.18 18.18 12.88
N LEU A 71 1.73 18.85 11.84
CA LEU A 71 1.79 18.28 10.47
C LEU A 71 2.98 17.33 10.27
N LYS A 72 3.95 17.30 11.19
CA LYS A 72 5.10 16.37 11.17
C LYS A 72 4.73 14.89 11.14
N ARG A 73 3.43 14.54 11.23
CA ARG A 73 2.94 13.17 11.12
C ARG A 73 2.30 12.79 9.77
N LYS A 74 2.16 13.73 8.84
CA LYS A 74 1.57 13.52 7.52
C LYS A 74 2.63 13.56 6.42
N GLN A 75 2.37 12.85 5.34
CA GLN A 75 3.19 12.86 4.12
C GLN A 75 4.65 12.43 4.31
N TYR A 76 4.96 11.68 5.36
CA TYR A 76 6.31 11.17 5.57
C TYR A 76 6.28 9.72 6.03
N LEU A 77 7.35 9.01 5.67
CA LEU A 77 7.71 7.71 6.21
C LEU A 77 9.13 7.81 6.77
N SER A 78 9.36 7.23 7.94
CA SER A 78 10.70 7.05 8.48
C SER A 78 11.44 5.96 7.73
N SER A 79 12.78 5.99 7.76
CA SER A 79 13.60 4.96 7.12
C SER A 79 13.24 3.54 7.56
N LYS A 80 12.90 3.34 8.84
CA LYS A 80 12.45 2.03 9.35
C LYS A 80 11.13 1.59 8.72
N GLU A 81 10.16 2.51 8.64
CA GLU A 81 8.87 2.23 8.00
C GLU A 81 9.04 1.89 6.52
N ILE A 82 9.93 2.60 5.82
CA ILE A 82 10.25 2.34 4.42
C ILE A 82 10.82 0.93 4.25
N VAL A 83 11.83 0.56 5.05
CA VAL A 83 12.40 -0.80 5.00
C VAL A 83 11.34 -1.85 5.28
N THR A 84 10.51 -1.66 6.31
CA THR A 84 9.41 -2.60 6.62
C THR A 84 8.42 -2.74 5.45
N ILE A 85 8.06 -1.63 4.80
CA ILE A 85 7.16 -1.61 3.64
C ILE A 85 7.80 -2.33 2.44
N CYS A 86 9.08 -2.07 2.14
CA CYS A 86 9.78 -2.76 1.06
C CYS A 86 9.88 -4.27 1.30
N CYS A 87 10.26 -4.70 2.50
CA CYS A 87 10.30 -6.13 2.84
C CYS A 87 8.93 -6.79 2.70
N LEU A 88 7.85 -6.10 3.08
CA LEU A 88 6.49 -6.61 2.92
C LEU A 88 6.08 -6.73 1.43
N LEU A 89 6.49 -5.78 0.59
CA LEU A 89 6.26 -5.84 -0.85
C LEU A 89 7.05 -6.99 -1.51
N GLU A 90 8.28 -7.25 -1.06
CA GLU A 90 9.11 -8.38 -1.48
C GLU A 90 8.56 -9.73 -0.99
N ASP A 91 8.01 -9.79 0.24
CA ASP A 91 7.25 -10.94 0.74
C ASP A 91 6.04 -11.21 -0.16
N PHE A 92 5.27 -10.17 -0.50
CA PHE A 92 4.14 -10.31 -1.41
C PHE A 92 4.55 -10.78 -2.82
N LEU A 93 5.67 -10.29 -3.36
CA LEU A 93 6.22 -10.73 -4.64
C LEU A 93 6.56 -12.23 -4.64
N ARG A 94 7.11 -12.74 -3.53
CA ARG A 94 7.36 -14.17 -3.38
C ARG A 94 6.05 -14.95 -3.37
N VAL A 95 5.08 -14.53 -2.56
CA VAL A 95 3.77 -15.18 -2.46
C VAL A 95 3.02 -15.21 -3.79
N ILE A 96 2.97 -14.09 -4.52
CA ILE A 96 2.23 -14.01 -5.80
C ILE A 96 2.87 -14.86 -6.91
N SER A 97 4.12 -15.28 -6.73
CA SER A 97 4.81 -16.17 -7.64
C SER A 97 4.52 -17.64 -7.35
N GLU A 98 4.17 -17.99 -6.11
CA GLU A 98 3.83 -19.36 -5.70
C GLU A 98 2.50 -19.84 -6.31
N GLU A 99 2.43 -21.13 -6.67
CA GLU A 99 1.17 -21.75 -7.13
C GLU A 99 0.25 -22.12 -5.96
N THR A 100 0.83 -22.58 -4.86
CA THR A 100 0.08 -23.05 -3.68
C THR A 100 0.78 -22.57 -2.40
N PRO A 101 0.68 -21.28 -2.05
CA PRO A 101 1.32 -20.75 -0.86
C PRO A 101 0.72 -21.35 0.40
N ASN A 102 1.56 -21.47 1.43
CA ASN A 102 1.13 -21.96 2.73
C ASN A 102 0.06 -21.04 3.34
N ARG A 103 -1.02 -21.64 3.88
CA ARG A 103 -2.16 -20.91 4.46
C ARG A 103 -1.76 -19.99 5.61
N ASP A 104 -0.91 -20.46 6.52
CA ASP A 104 -0.45 -19.67 7.66
C ASP A 104 0.40 -18.49 7.21
N TYR A 105 1.16 -18.66 6.12
CA TYR A 105 1.91 -17.57 5.51
C TYR A 105 0.98 -16.52 4.89
N LEU A 106 -0.10 -16.92 4.21
CA LEU A 106 -1.13 -16.00 3.71
C LEU A 106 -1.81 -15.23 4.84
N ILE A 107 -2.13 -15.90 5.96
CA ILE A 107 -2.71 -15.26 7.14
C ILE A 107 -1.75 -14.21 7.70
N LYS A 108 -0.46 -14.57 7.86
CA LYS A 108 0.57 -13.65 8.33
C LYS A 108 0.73 -12.45 7.39
N LEU A 109 0.86 -12.70 6.09
CA LEU A 109 0.97 -11.65 5.07
C LEU A 109 -0.20 -10.67 5.18
N ARG A 110 -1.44 -11.18 5.28
CA ARG A 110 -2.64 -10.37 5.43
C ARG A 110 -2.57 -9.46 6.67
N MET A 111 -2.17 -9.99 7.82
CA MET A 111 -2.03 -9.21 9.05
C MET A 111 -0.97 -8.11 8.92
N GLU A 112 0.16 -8.40 8.27
CA GLU A 112 1.19 -7.38 8.02
C GLU A 112 0.73 -6.31 7.03
N LEU A 113 0.00 -6.69 5.97
CA LEU A 113 -0.63 -5.75 5.04
C LEU A 113 -1.65 -4.85 5.73
N GLU A 114 -2.48 -5.39 6.63
CA GLU A 114 -3.41 -4.58 7.42
C GLU A 114 -2.65 -3.53 8.25
N ARG A 115 -1.63 -3.96 9.01
CA ARG A 115 -0.83 -3.06 9.84
C ARG A 115 -0.11 -1.99 9.02
N ALA A 116 0.51 -2.38 7.90
CA ALA A 116 1.18 -1.47 6.99
C ALA A 116 0.17 -0.49 6.35
N SER A 117 -1.01 -0.96 5.94
CA SER A 117 -2.07 -0.10 5.41
C SER A 117 -2.50 0.94 6.45
N MET A 118 -2.67 0.55 7.72
CA MET A 118 -3.06 1.47 8.79
C MET A 118 -1.95 2.47 9.12
N LEU A 119 -0.69 2.07 8.96
CA LEU A 119 0.46 2.97 9.07
C LEU A 119 0.41 4.03 7.96
N VAL A 120 0.31 3.62 6.70
CA VAL A 120 0.27 4.54 5.54
C VAL A 120 -0.97 5.44 5.58
N ARG A 121 -2.14 4.89 5.94
CA ARG A 121 -3.39 5.65 6.11
C ARG A 121 -3.24 6.83 7.07
N LYS A 122 -2.50 6.65 8.17
CA LYS A 122 -2.22 7.73 9.13
C LYS A 122 -1.35 8.83 8.53
N ARG A 123 -0.58 8.55 7.47
CA ARG A 123 0.31 9.52 6.79
C ARG A 123 -0.40 10.31 5.70
N VAL A 124 -1.46 9.79 5.08
CA VAL A 124 -2.23 10.51 4.07
C VAL A 124 -2.91 11.74 4.68
N ASN A 125 -2.81 12.90 4.02
CA ASN A 125 -3.42 14.14 4.49
C ASN A 125 -4.88 14.29 4.01
N ASN A 126 -5.17 13.88 2.77
CA ASN A 126 -6.49 14.00 2.16
C ASN A 126 -7.51 12.98 2.71
N LYS A 127 -8.26 13.39 3.73
CA LYS A 127 -9.29 12.56 4.39
C LYS A 127 -10.40 12.07 3.46
N SER A 128 -10.84 12.88 2.51
CA SER A 128 -11.91 12.48 1.58
C SER A 128 -11.49 11.31 0.70
N ARG A 129 -10.25 11.33 0.21
CA ARG A 129 -9.68 10.28 -0.63
C ARG A 129 -9.38 9.01 0.16
N ILE A 130 -9.04 9.12 1.45
CA ILE A 130 -8.93 7.95 2.35
C ILE A 130 -10.25 7.18 2.39
N LEU A 131 -11.41 7.86 2.47
CA LEU A 131 -12.71 7.19 2.49
C LEU A 131 -13.02 6.43 1.19
N LEU A 132 -12.52 6.91 0.05
CA LEU A 132 -12.60 6.18 -1.22
C LEU A 132 -11.68 4.96 -1.20
N ALA A 133 -10.46 5.12 -0.68
CA ALA A 133 -9.49 4.03 -0.53
C ALA A 133 -9.93 2.95 0.48
N ASP A 134 -10.71 3.32 1.51
CA ASP A 134 -11.36 2.36 2.42
C ASP A 134 -12.32 1.42 1.65
N ARG A 135 -12.77 1.83 0.44
CA ARG A 135 -13.63 1.09 -0.49
C ARG A 135 -12.92 0.73 -1.80
N VAL A 136 -11.61 0.51 -1.76
CA VAL A 136 -10.87 0.02 -2.93
C VAL A 136 -11.45 -1.30 -3.42
N GLU A 137 -11.51 -1.46 -4.74
CA GLU A 137 -11.93 -2.71 -5.34
C GLU A 137 -11.00 -3.86 -4.94
N HIS A 138 -11.56 -5.05 -4.77
CA HIS A 138 -10.82 -6.25 -4.38
C HIS A 138 -11.51 -7.51 -4.90
N PHE A 139 -10.77 -8.62 -4.87
CA PHE A 139 -11.30 -9.91 -5.30
C PHE A 139 -12.52 -10.33 -4.48
N ASN A 140 -13.55 -10.84 -5.17
CA ASN A 140 -14.79 -11.34 -4.56
C ASN A 140 -15.48 -10.32 -3.64
N GLN A 141 -15.43 -9.04 -4.04
CA GLN A 141 -16.21 -7.97 -3.42
C GLN A 141 -17.72 -8.13 -3.71
N SER A 142 -18.56 -7.53 -2.87
CA SER A 142 -20.02 -7.59 -3.04
C SER A 142 -20.50 -6.72 -4.21
N ASP A 143 -21.47 -7.21 -4.98
CA ASP A 143 -22.12 -6.43 -6.05
C ASP A 143 -23.02 -5.30 -5.53
N HIS A 144 -23.38 -5.32 -4.24
CA HIS A 144 -24.22 -4.30 -3.61
C HIS A 144 -23.43 -3.13 -3.03
N GLY A 145 -22.09 -3.21 -3.02
CA GLY A 145 -21.21 -2.16 -2.53
C GLY A 145 -20.72 -1.23 -3.65
N LYS A 146 -20.42 0.03 -3.30
CA LYS A 146 -19.70 0.94 -4.20
C LYS A 146 -18.20 0.82 -3.94
N PHE A 147 -17.47 0.30 -4.92
CA PHE A 147 -16.02 0.14 -4.89
C PHE A 147 -15.34 0.99 -5.97
N PHE A 148 -14.06 1.30 -5.77
CA PHE A 148 -13.30 2.18 -6.64
C PHE A 148 -11.96 1.56 -7.05
N THR A 149 -11.57 1.71 -8.31
CA THR A 149 -10.20 1.34 -8.72
C THR A 149 -9.19 2.31 -8.11
N ILE A 150 -7.93 1.88 -8.01
CA ILE A 150 -6.85 2.72 -7.48
C ILE A 150 -6.69 4.00 -8.32
N GLU A 151 -6.82 3.89 -9.65
CA GLU A 151 -6.80 5.03 -10.56
C GLU A 151 -7.93 6.02 -10.22
N GLN A 152 -9.15 5.54 -9.95
CA GLN A 152 -10.27 6.41 -9.57
C GLN A 152 -10.01 7.13 -8.25
N ILE A 153 -9.48 6.41 -7.27
CA ILE A 153 -9.12 6.98 -5.97
C ILE A 153 -8.11 8.12 -6.15
N VAL A 154 -7.04 7.90 -6.92
CA VAL A 154 -5.88 8.82 -7.03
C VAL A 154 -6.13 9.98 -8.00
N SER A 155 -6.78 9.72 -9.13
CA SER A 155 -6.96 10.70 -10.22
C SER A 155 -7.93 11.81 -9.90
N GLY A 156 -8.72 11.67 -8.83
CA GLY A 156 -9.68 12.70 -8.51
C GLY A 156 -11.10 12.36 -8.91
N LEU A 157 -11.37 11.17 -9.46
CA LEU A 157 -12.72 10.75 -9.86
C LEU A 157 -13.73 10.92 -8.71
#